data_AF-A0A9J5WVD6-F1
#
_entry.id   AF-A0A9J5WVD6-F1
#
_cell.length_a   1.000
_cell.length_b   1.000
_cell.length_c   1.000
_cell.angle_alpha   90.00
_cell.angle_beta   90.00
_cell.angle_gamma   90.00
#
_symmetry.space_group_name_H-M   'P 1'
#
loop_
_entity.id
_entity.type
_entity.pdbx_description
1 polymer ?
#
loop_
_entity_poly.entity_id
_entity_poly.type
_entity_poly.pdbx_seq_one_letter_code
_entity_poly.pdbx_strand_id
1 'polypeptide(L)'
;MAPSSVGKAEVIGAYSSEVRKLSMIIFDLVRKGLGLEEGYFGKEHKQKMIVHHFPVCPDPCSTLGMDGHCDPNLITIYQQQVMTNGKLESVAHRAVPNTTQTCTCIGTYFSPANIVVPTKLFFDLDNPPLFKPFKWDTEFFPYYANKKLVYHAALEASKIYA
;
A
#
# COMPACT_ATOMS: atom_id res chain seq x y z
N MET A 1 35.16 -19.71 16.22
CA MET A 1 34.50 -18.44 16.60
C MET A 1 33.08 -18.51 16.08
N ALA A 2 32.06 -18.46 16.97
CA ALA A 2 30.68 -18.33 16.53
C ALA A 2 30.51 -16.95 15.85
N PRO A 3 29.68 -16.81 14.81
CA PRO A 3 29.38 -15.49 14.27
C PRO A 3 28.78 -14.66 15.39
N SER A 4 29.33 -13.47 15.63
CA SER A 4 28.69 -12.47 16.48
C SER A 4 27.26 -12.30 15.99
N SER A 5 26.29 -12.68 16.82
CA SER A 5 24.88 -12.68 16.44
C SER A 5 24.44 -11.22 16.27
N VAL A 6 24.46 -10.74 15.02
CA VAL A 6 23.87 -9.45 14.63
C VAL A 6 22.46 -9.41 15.20
N GLY A 7 22.14 -8.35 15.96
CA GLY A 7 20.86 -8.24 16.64
C GLY A 7 19.71 -8.17 15.62
N LYS A 8 18.56 -8.80 15.91
CA LYS A 8 17.38 -8.73 15.02
C LYS A 8 17.00 -7.28 14.66
N ALA A 9 17.14 -6.35 15.63
CA ALA A 9 16.87 -4.93 15.42
C ALA A 9 17.83 -4.29 14.40
N GLU A 10 19.10 -4.70 14.40
CA GLU A 10 20.11 -4.20 13.47
C GLU A 10 19.82 -4.68 12.04
N VAL A 11 19.50 -5.97 11.88
CA VAL A 11 19.11 -6.55 10.58
C VAL A 11 17.86 -5.87 10.03
N ILE A 12 16.82 -5.72 10.85
CA ILE A 12 15.56 -5.07 10.44
C ILE A 12 15.78 -3.58 10.15
N GLY A 13 16.64 -2.89 10.91
CA GLY A 13 17.00 -1.50 10.67
C GLY A 13 17.70 -1.29 9.32
N ALA A 14 18.66 -2.16 8.99
CA ALA A 14 19.35 -2.16 7.70
C ALA A 14 18.37 -2.47 6.56
N TYR A 15 17.57 -3.53 6.67
CA TYR A 15 16.55 -3.89 5.67
C TYR A 15 15.57 -2.73 5.43
N SER A 16 15.03 -2.15 6.51
CA SER A 16 14.09 -1.03 6.44
C SER A 16 14.68 0.16 5.66
N SER A 17 15.96 0.46 5.91
CA SER A 17 16.69 1.54 5.24
C SER A 17 16.90 1.27 3.76
N GLU A 18 17.29 0.06 3.37
CA GLU A 18 17.48 -0.31 1.96
C GLU A 18 16.15 -0.35 1.19
N VAL A 19 15.09 -0.90 1.80
CA VAL A 19 13.76 -0.88 1.19
C VAL A 19 13.26 0.55 1.02
N ARG A 20 13.55 1.47 1.96
CA ARG A 20 13.22 2.89 1.80
C ARG A 20 13.93 3.51 0.60
N LYS A 21 15.22 3.24 0.40
CA LYS A 21 15.97 3.74 -0.77
C LYS A 21 15.37 3.22 -2.07
N LEU A 22 15.11 1.92 -2.17
CA LEU A 22 14.46 1.30 -3.32
C LEU A 22 13.10 1.93 -3.60
N SER A 23 12.32 2.16 -2.55
CA SER A 23 10.99 2.78 -2.63
C SER A 23 11.02 4.17 -3.23
N MET A 24 12.02 5.00 -2.86
CA MET A 24 12.17 6.33 -3.45
C MET A 24 12.52 6.25 -4.94
N ILE A 25 13.30 5.25 -5.37
CA ILE A 25 13.59 5.01 -6.80
C ILE A 25 12.29 4.64 -7.53
N ILE A 26 11.50 3.71 -6.97
CA ILE A 26 10.21 3.31 -7.56
C ILE A 26 9.27 4.51 -7.67
N PHE A 27 9.18 5.37 -6.64
CA PHE A 27 8.37 6.59 -6.71
C PHE A 27 8.82 7.55 -7.81
N ASP A 28 10.13 7.74 -7.98
CA ASP A 28 10.63 8.58 -9.06
C ASP A 28 10.33 7.98 -10.45
N LEU A 29 10.41 6.66 -10.60
CA LEU A 29 10.06 5.97 -11.84
C LEU A 29 8.55 6.06 -12.16
N VAL A 30 7.69 5.80 -11.17
CA VAL A 30 6.23 5.93 -11.32
C VAL A 30 5.87 7.37 -11.67
N ARG A 31 6.46 8.35 -10.98
CA ARG A 31 6.29 9.78 -11.27
C ARG A 31 6.66 10.09 -12.73
N LYS A 32 7.84 9.66 -13.19
CA LYS A 32 8.30 9.86 -14.58
C LYS A 32 7.35 9.21 -15.57
N GLY A 33 6.96 7.96 -15.35
CA GLY A 33 6.04 7.23 -16.23
C GLY A 33 4.64 7.86 -16.31
N LEU A 34 4.22 8.56 -15.26
CA LEU A 34 2.96 9.30 -15.19
C LEU A 34 3.07 10.76 -15.66
N GLY A 35 4.26 11.25 -16.00
CA GLY A 35 4.48 12.64 -16.41
C GLY A 35 4.31 13.66 -15.26
N LEU A 36 4.47 13.21 -14.01
CA LEU A 36 4.30 14.06 -12.82
C LEU A 36 5.57 14.89 -12.56
N GLU A 37 5.37 16.09 -12.00
CA GLU A 37 6.45 17.01 -11.64
C GLU A 37 7.41 16.42 -10.61
N GLU A 38 8.66 16.87 -10.62
CA GLU A 38 9.66 16.42 -9.66
C GLU A 38 9.20 16.68 -8.22
N GLY A 39 9.41 15.70 -7.34
CA GLY A 39 8.99 15.81 -5.95
C GLY A 39 7.48 15.67 -5.70
N TYR A 40 6.68 15.28 -6.70
CA TYR A 40 5.22 15.14 -6.55
C TYR A 40 4.77 14.28 -5.36
N PHE A 41 5.41 13.12 -5.12
CA PHE A 41 5.09 12.29 -3.96
C PHE A 41 5.62 12.84 -2.63
N GLY A 42 6.37 13.94 -2.67
CA GLY A 42 7.02 14.54 -1.51
C GLY A 42 8.24 13.75 -1.03
N LYS A 43 8.94 14.29 -0.02
CA LYS A 43 10.07 13.63 0.64
C LYS A 43 9.65 12.86 1.89
N GLU A 44 8.48 13.19 2.44
CA GLU A 44 8.00 12.65 3.71
C GLU A 44 6.94 11.58 3.52
N HIS A 45 7.40 10.33 3.68
CA HIS A 45 6.56 9.14 3.72
C HIS A 45 6.76 8.43 5.05
N LYS A 46 5.65 8.10 5.72
CA LYS A 46 5.67 7.22 6.88
C LYS A 46 5.87 5.79 6.40
N GLN A 47 6.85 5.10 6.97
CA GLN A 47 7.16 3.72 6.63
C GLN A 47 6.68 2.80 7.74
N LYS A 48 5.91 1.77 7.38
CA LYS A 48 5.43 0.73 8.29
C LYS A 48 5.82 -0.63 7.76
N MET A 49 6.33 -1.49 8.62
CA MET A 49 6.60 -2.89 8.29
C MET A 49 5.59 -3.78 9.02
N ILE A 50 5.10 -4.80 8.31
CA ILE A 50 4.25 -5.85 8.87
C ILE A 50 4.88 -7.19 8.52
N VAL A 51 5.08 -8.03 9.53
CA VAL A 51 5.55 -9.40 9.33
C VAL A 51 4.33 -10.30 9.41
N HIS A 52 4.05 -11.02 8.33
CA HIS A 52 3.03 -12.05 8.31
C HIS A 52 3.71 -13.41 8.44
N HIS A 53 3.15 -14.25 9.30
CA HIS A 53 3.61 -15.61 9.53
C HIS A 53 2.43 -16.55 9.29
N PHE A 54 2.49 -17.31 8.20
CA PHE A 54 1.47 -18.26 7.81
C PHE A 54 1.96 -19.67 8.13
N PRO A 55 1.46 -20.31 9.20
CA PRO A 55 1.84 -21.68 9.55
C PRO A 55 1.32 -22.67 8.50
N VAL A 56 1.84 -23.89 8.55
CA VAL A 56 1.34 -25.02 7.76
C VAL A 56 -0.15 -25.24 8.05
N CYS A 57 -0.95 -25.37 6.99
CA CYS A 57 -2.37 -25.65 7.08
C CYS A 57 -2.70 -27.01 6.43
N PRO A 58 -3.24 -27.99 7.18
CA PRO A 58 -3.63 -29.29 6.63
C PRO A 58 -4.73 -29.23 5.58
N ASP A 59 -5.57 -28.18 5.62
CA ASP A 59 -6.67 -27.96 4.69
C ASP A 59 -6.68 -26.49 4.19
N PRO A 60 -5.79 -26.15 3.24
CA PRO A 60 -5.66 -24.79 2.73
C PRO A 60 -6.82 -24.38 1.82
N CYS A 61 -7.63 -25.34 1.37
CA CYS A 61 -8.78 -25.07 0.51
C CYS A 61 -9.97 -24.49 1.30
N SER A 62 -10.06 -24.78 2.60
CA SER A 62 -11.12 -24.27 3.48
C SER A 62 -10.69 -23.07 4.33
N THR A 63 -9.43 -22.59 4.18
CA THR A 63 -8.87 -21.51 5.00
C THR A 63 -8.19 -20.43 4.18
N LEU A 64 -8.16 -19.20 4.71
CA LEU A 64 -7.34 -18.11 4.20
C LEU A 64 -6.34 -17.70 5.28
N GLY A 65 -5.08 -17.54 4.89
CA GLY A 65 -4.05 -16.99 5.78
C GLY A 65 -4.21 -15.49 5.94
N MET A 66 -4.72 -14.86 4.88
CA MET A 66 -5.14 -13.46 4.85
C MET A 66 -6.31 -13.34 3.88
N ASP A 67 -7.40 -12.73 4.35
CA ASP A 67 -8.55 -12.43 3.52
C ASP A 67 -8.17 -11.53 2.34
N GLY A 68 -9.08 -11.46 1.35
CA GLY A 68 -8.94 -10.49 0.27
C GLY A 68 -8.79 -9.09 0.85
N HIS A 69 -7.92 -8.26 0.27
CA HIS A 69 -7.90 -6.83 0.54
C HIS A 69 -7.16 -6.11 -0.57
N CYS A 70 -7.44 -4.83 -0.71
CA CYS A 70 -6.61 -3.92 -1.48
C CYS A 70 -5.71 -3.20 -0.48
N ASP A 71 -4.41 -3.20 -0.71
CA ASP A 71 -3.52 -2.48 0.17
C ASP A 71 -3.82 -0.96 0.08
N PRO A 72 -3.75 -0.24 1.21
CA PRO A 72 -4.08 1.18 1.20
C PRO A 72 -2.91 2.06 0.70
N ASN A 73 -1.66 1.62 0.85
CA ASN A 73 -0.49 2.51 0.87
C ASN A 73 0.16 2.75 -0.52
N LEU A 74 1.08 3.71 -0.63
CA LEU A 74 1.57 4.30 -1.89
C LEU A 74 2.28 3.35 -2.85
N ILE A 75 3.16 2.46 -2.38
CA ILE A 75 3.78 1.43 -3.25
C ILE A 75 2.74 0.38 -3.65
N THR A 76 1.62 0.36 -2.94
CA THR A 76 0.55 -0.61 -3.12
C THR A 76 -0.79 0.09 -3.39
N ILE A 77 -0.81 0.75 -4.55
CA ILE A 77 -1.92 0.88 -5.48
C ILE A 77 -3.17 1.72 -5.09
N TYR A 78 -3.65 1.77 -3.84
CA TYR A 78 -4.87 2.55 -3.52
C TYR A 78 -4.67 4.07 -3.62
N GLN A 79 -3.61 4.62 -3.02
CA GLN A 79 -3.31 6.05 -3.15
C GLN A 79 -3.08 6.42 -4.63
N GLN A 80 -2.43 5.54 -5.38
CA GLN A 80 -2.17 5.76 -6.81
C GLN A 80 -3.46 5.83 -7.61
N GLN A 81 -4.45 5.00 -7.31
CA GLN A 81 -5.75 5.05 -7.98
C GLN A 81 -6.45 6.39 -7.79
N VAL A 82 -6.48 6.89 -6.55
CA VAL A 82 -7.06 8.22 -6.25
C VAL A 82 -6.30 9.33 -6.96
N MET A 83 -4.96 9.36 -6.81
CA MET A 83 -4.13 10.40 -7.41
C MET A 83 -4.19 10.39 -8.93
N THR A 84 -4.28 9.20 -9.54
CA THR A 84 -4.34 9.03 -10.99
C THR A 84 -5.74 9.12 -11.57
N ASN A 85 -6.71 9.54 -10.77
CA ASN A 85 -8.12 9.62 -11.14
C ASN A 85 -8.64 8.32 -11.78
N GLY A 86 -8.23 7.17 -11.25
CA GLY A 86 -8.65 5.85 -11.74
C GLY A 86 -7.81 5.25 -12.86
N LYS A 87 -6.79 5.96 -13.38
CA LYS A 87 -5.92 5.42 -14.44
C LYS A 87 -5.10 4.22 -13.98
N LEU A 88 -4.68 4.20 -12.72
CA LEU A 88 -4.14 3.03 -12.05
C LEU A 88 -5.21 2.44 -11.13
N GLU A 89 -5.26 1.12 -11.00
CA GLU A 89 -6.30 0.43 -10.23
C GLU A 89 -5.71 -0.36 -9.08
N SER A 90 -6.26 -0.19 -7.88
CA SER A 90 -5.88 -0.97 -6.71
C SER A 90 -6.48 -2.38 -6.75
N VAL A 91 -5.58 -3.36 -6.85
CA VAL A 91 -5.95 -4.77 -7.06
C VAL A 91 -6.08 -5.50 -5.73
N ALA A 92 -7.21 -6.19 -5.58
CA ALA A 92 -7.45 -7.07 -4.44
C ALA A 92 -6.51 -8.28 -4.49
N HIS A 93 -5.90 -8.60 -3.36
CA HIS A 93 -5.03 -9.76 -3.19
C HIS A 93 -5.32 -10.47 -1.87
N ARG A 94 -4.92 -11.74 -1.78
CA ARG A 94 -5.12 -12.62 -0.61
C ARG A 94 -3.93 -13.55 -0.43
N ALA A 95 -3.78 -14.12 0.77
CA ALA A 95 -2.77 -15.14 1.04
C ALA A 95 -3.42 -16.47 1.41
N VAL A 96 -2.96 -17.54 0.75
CA VAL A 96 -3.41 -18.92 1.01
C VAL A 96 -2.26 -19.67 1.68
N PRO A 97 -2.49 -20.35 2.83
CA PRO A 97 -1.46 -21.10 3.51
C PRO A 97 -1.11 -22.38 2.72
N ASN A 98 0.08 -22.93 2.97
CA ASN A 98 0.57 -24.15 2.32
C ASN A 98 0.42 -25.35 3.27
N THR A 99 0.27 -26.56 2.72
CA THR A 99 0.19 -27.84 3.44
C THR A 99 1.54 -28.39 3.88
N THR A 100 2.65 -27.90 3.33
CA THR A 100 3.97 -28.50 3.54
C THR A 100 4.97 -27.59 4.23
N GLN A 101 4.83 -26.27 4.09
CA GLN A 101 5.81 -25.31 4.58
C GLN A 101 5.16 -24.08 5.16
N THR A 102 5.74 -23.60 6.25
CA THR A 102 5.43 -22.29 6.83
C THR A 102 5.99 -21.19 5.94
N CYS A 103 5.20 -20.14 5.70
CA CYS A 103 5.61 -18.96 4.95
C CYS A 103 5.74 -17.76 5.89
N THR A 104 6.86 -17.04 5.83
CA THR A 104 7.01 -15.74 6.51
C THR A 104 7.29 -14.68 5.46
N CYS A 105 6.47 -13.64 5.42
CA CYS A 105 6.67 -12.50 4.52
C CYS A 105 6.71 -11.18 5.29
N ILE A 106 7.44 -10.22 4.73
CA ILE A 106 7.59 -8.88 5.30
C ILE A 106 7.02 -7.89 4.29
N GLY A 107 5.84 -7.36 4.59
CA GLY A 107 5.25 -6.24 3.86
C GLY A 107 5.84 -4.93 4.36
N THR A 108 6.32 -4.07 3.45
CA THR A 108 6.76 -2.71 3.77
C THR A 108 5.87 -1.72 3.04
N TYR A 109 5.26 -0.83 3.81
CA TYR A 109 4.23 0.08 3.35
C TYR A 109 4.66 1.52 3.57
N PHE A 110 4.35 2.37 2.59
CA PHE A 110 4.66 3.79 2.61
C PHE A 110 3.38 4.59 2.49
N SER A 111 3.02 5.35 3.52
CA SER A 111 1.84 6.21 3.48
C SER A 111 2.25 7.68 3.32
N PRO A 112 1.40 8.49 2.69
CA PRO A 112 1.67 9.91 2.52
C PRO A 112 1.55 10.62 3.87
N ALA A 113 2.30 11.70 4.04
CA ALA A 113 2.18 12.58 5.22
C ALA A 113 1.02 13.59 5.10
N ASN A 114 0.45 13.74 3.90
CA ASN A 114 -0.45 14.85 3.55
C ASN A 114 -1.81 14.37 3.02
N ILE A 115 -2.64 15.34 2.63
CA ILE A 115 -3.93 15.13 1.96
C ILE A 115 -3.70 14.40 0.62
N VAL A 116 -4.50 13.38 0.34
CA VAL A 116 -4.52 12.69 -0.94
C VAL A 116 -5.58 13.33 -1.82
N VAL A 117 -5.19 13.69 -3.04
CA VAL A 117 -6.06 14.32 -4.04
C VAL A 117 -5.81 13.73 -5.42
N PRO A 118 -6.82 13.67 -6.31
CA PRO A 118 -6.56 13.51 -7.74
C PRO A 118 -5.66 14.65 -8.24
N THR A 119 -4.66 14.32 -9.03
CA THR A 119 -3.85 15.34 -9.70
C THR A 119 -4.62 15.93 -10.89
N LYS A 120 -4.45 17.23 -11.11
CA LYS A 120 -5.02 17.95 -12.27
C LYS A 120 -4.52 17.43 -13.62
N LEU A 121 -3.49 16.60 -13.64
CA LEU A 121 -3.01 15.95 -14.86
C LEU A 121 -3.96 14.86 -15.38
N PHE A 122 -4.84 14.30 -14.53
CA PHE A 122 -5.70 13.16 -14.89
C PHE A 122 -7.20 13.45 -14.83
N PHE A 123 -7.58 14.73 -14.77
CA PHE A 123 -8.97 15.14 -14.89
C PHE A 123 -9.08 16.48 -15.61
N ASP A 124 -10.20 16.67 -16.31
CA ASP A 124 -10.55 17.89 -17.03
C ASP A 124 -12.09 18.03 -17.07
N LEU A 125 -12.62 18.82 -18.01
CA LEU A 125 -14.06 19.02 -18.16
C LEU A 125 -14.79 17.79 -18.72
N ASP A 126 -14.11 17.00 -19.55
CA ASP A 126 -14.68 15.81 -20.20
C ASP A 126 -14.44 14.55 -19.35
N ASN A 127 -13.42 14.56 -18.49
CA ASN A 127 -13.11 13.54 -17.50
C ASN A 127 -13.01 14.15 -16.10
N PRO A 128 -14.13 14.39 -15.40
CA PRO A 128 -14.11 15.04 -14.09
C PRO A 128 -13.41 14.20 -13.02
N PRO A 129 -13.01 14.80 -11.88
CA PRO A 129 -12.44 14.05 -10.78
C PRO A 129 -13.44 13.02 -10.24
N LEU A 130 -12.99 11.77 -10.11
CA LEU A 130 -13.77 10.65 -9.58
C LEU A 130 -13.75 10.60 -8.05
N PHE A 131 -12.70 11.15 -7.43
CA PHE A 131 -12.47 11.04 -5.98
C PHE A 131 -12.38 12.40 -5.31
N LYS A 132 -12.90 12.50 -4.09
CA LYS A 132 -12.78 13.70 -3.26
C LYS A 132 -11.42 13.74 -2.54
N PRO A 133 -10.87 14.93 -2.25
CA PRO A 133 -9.75 15.08 -1.33
C PRO A 133 -10.04 14.47 0.04
N PHE A 134 -9.04 13.82 0.65
CA PHE A 134 -9.15 13.33 2.04
C PHE A 134 -7.81 13.34 2.77
N LYS A 135 -7.87 13.45 4.11
CA LYS A 135 -6.70 13.28 4.97
C LYS A 135 -6.42 11.80 5.22
N TRP A 136 -5.17 11.39 4.97
CA TRP A 136 -4.76 9.99 5.11
C TRP A 136 -5.01 9.43 6.52
N ASP A 137 -4.43 10.07 7.53
CA ASP A 137 -4.41 9.53 8.90
C ASP A 137 -5.73 9.70 9.66
N THR A 138 -6.49 10.77 9.39
CA THR A 138 -7.66 11.15 10.20
C THR A 138 -9.00 10.77 9.56
N GLU A 139 -9.04 10.57 8.25
CA GLU A 139 -10.29 10.28 7.53
C GLU A 139 -10.22 8.90 6.89
N PHE A 140 -9.23 8.67 6.03
CA PHE A 140 -9.17 7.46 5.22
C PHE A 140 -8.76 6.21 6.01
N PHE A 141 -7.60 6.25 6.67
CA PHE A 141 -7.05 5.06 7.34
C PHE A 141 -7.95 4.54 8.47
N PRO A 142 -8.58 5.38 9.33
CA PRO A 142 -9.53 4.90 10.32
C PRO A 142 -10.77 4.24 9.69
N TYR A 143 -11.28 4.78 8.58
CA TYR A 143 -12.41 4.18 7.87
C TYR A 143 -12.03 2.82 7.26
N TYR A 144 -10.90 2.77 6.54
CA TYR A 144 -10.34 1.55 5.97
C TYR A 144 -10.13 0.46 7.03
N ALA A 145 -9.51 0.81 8.16
CA ALA A 145 -9.24 -0.12 9.24
C ALA A 145 -10.50 -0.72 9.88
N ASN A 146 -11.62 0.01 9.85
CA ASN A 146 -12.92 -0.43 10.38
C ASN A 146 -13.79 -1.20 9.37
N LYS A 147 -13.51 -1.12 8.07
CA LYS A 147 -14.36 -1.69 6.99
C LYS A 147 -13.71 -2.87 6.25
N LYS A 148 -12.87 -3.65 6.95
CA LYS A 148 -12.02 -4.74 6.39
C LYS A 148 -12.71 -5.76 5.48
N LEU A 149 -14.04 -5.90 5.53
CA LEU A 149 -14.80 -6.92 4.79
C LEU A 149 -15.28 -6.49 3.40
N VAL A 150 -15.10 -5.23 3.01
CA VAL A 150 -15.51 -4.75 1.68
C VAL A 150 -14.30 -4.12 1.00
N TYR A 151 -13.70 -4.86 0.07
CA TYR A 151 -12.41 -4.57 -0.57
C TYR A 151 -12.30 -3.18 -1.19
N HIS A 152 -13.44 -2.56 -1.51
CA HIS A 152 -13.53 -1.21 -2.07
C HIS A 152 -14.32 -0.22 -1.21
N ALA A 153 -14.84 -0.56 -0.02
CA ALA A 153 -15.72 0.36 0.71
C ALA A 153 -15.04 1.71 1.02
N ALA A 154 -13.75 1.69 1.33
CA ALA A 154 -13.01 2.92 1.56
C ALA A 154 -12.81 3.74 0.26
N LEU A 155 -12.68 3.05 -0.89
CA LEU A 155 -12.64 3.64 -2.23
C LEU A 155 -13.96 4.27 -2.63
N GLU A 156 -15.03 3.50 -2.52
CA GLU A 156 -16.40 3.95 -2.79
C GLU A 156 -16.75 5.15 -1.91
N ALA A 157 -16.42 5.12 -0.62
CA ALA A 157 -16.62 6.25 0.29
C ALA A 157 -15.83 7.50 -0.11
N SER A 158 -14.77 7.35 -0.91
CA SER A 158 -13.94 8.42 -1.44
C SER A 158 -14.39 8.92 -2.82
N LYS A 159 -15.30 8.22 -3.50
CA LYS A 159 -15.82 8.65 -4.81
C LYS A 159 -16.75 9.86 -4.65
N ILE A 160 -16.77 10.72 -5.67
CA ILE A 160 -17.67 11.88 -5.77
C ILE A 160 -19.03 11.44 -6.29
N TYR A 161 -19.05 10.55 -7.27
CA TYR A 161 -20.26 9.99 -7.88
C TYR A 161 -20.39 8.52 -7.43
N ALA A 162 -21.58 8.15 -6.94
CA ALA A 162 -21.90 6.82 -6.43
C ALA A 162 -22.62 5.98 -7.49
#